data_AF-A0A9P5VGP9-F1
#
_entry.id   AF-A0A9P5VGP9-F1
#
_cell.length_a   1.000
_cell.length_b   1.000
_cell.length_c   1.000
_cell.angle_alpha   90.00
_cell.angle_beta   90.00
_cell.angle_gamma   90.00
#
_symmetry.space_group_name_H-M   'P 1'
#
loop_
_entity.id
_entity.type
_entity.pdbx_description
1 polymer ?
#
loop_
_entity_poly.entity_id
_entity_poly.type
_entity_poly.pdbx_seq_one_letter_code
_entity_poly.pdbx_strand_id
1 'polypeptide(L)'
;MLDFLPESTSQTCYNTFRVHPKQEQLEVVQKLAQGRDCILVTGTGWGKSLVFFLPLELWKDHITLIITPLRVLGDEQQGKLATYNIHSINVKEGIAVTVDKLASGMY
;
A
#
# COMPACT_ATOMS: atom_id res chain seq x y z
N MET A 1 -16.42 -4.23 -0.40
CA MET A 1 -15.80 -4.23 -1.75
C MET A 1 -16.31 -2.98 -2.45
N LEU A 2 -15.44 -2.15 -3.00
CA LEU A 2 -15.81 -0.88 -3.63
C LEU A 2 -15.92 -1.08 -5.14
N ASP A 3 -17.07 -0.77 -5.72
CA ASP A 3 -17.27 -0.88 -7.17
C ASP A 3 -16.45 0.17 -7.94
N PHE A 4 -16.22 1.33 -7.31
CA PHE A 4 -15.50 2.48 -7.87
C PHE A 4 -14.59 3.15 -6.83
N LEU A 5 -13.46 3.69 -7.29
CA LEU A 5 -12.61 4.56 -6.47
C LEU A 5 -13.32 5.91 -6.24
N PRO A 6 -13.16 6.53 -5.05
CA PRO A 6 -13.70 7.87 -4.80
C PRO A 6 -13.19 8.89 -5.81
N GLU A 7 -14.01 9.88 -6.20
CA GLU A 7 -13.57 10.97 -7.08
C GLU A 7 -12.38 11.76 -6.50
N SER A 8 -12.28 11.81 -5.17
CA SER A 8 -11.18 12.44 -4.44
C SER A 8 -9.86 11.66 -4.51
N THR A 9 -9.80 10.47 -5.11
CA THR A 9 -8.63 9.58 -5.06
C THR A 9 -7.34 10.26 -5.50
N SER A 10 -7.36 11.01 -6.61
CA SER A 10 -6.18 11.73 -7.10
C SER A 10 -5.73 12.83 -6.15
N GLN A 11 -6.68 13.54 -5.53
CA GLN A 11 -6.38 14.57 -4.54
C GLN A 11 -5.82 13.97 -3.25
N THR A 12 -6.40 12.86 -2.78
CA THR A 12 -5.91 12.08 -1.64
C THR A 12 -4.49 11.60 -1.89
N CYS A 13 -4.22 11.04 -3.08
CA CYS A 13 -2.88 10.61 -3.47
C CYS A 13 -1.87 11.77 -3.41
N TYR A 14 -2.22 12.93 -3.96
CA TYR A 14 -1.34 14.09 -3.93
C TYR A 14 -1.13 14.63 -2.51
N ASN A 15 -2.17 14.67 -1.68
CA ASN A 15 -2.09 15.17 -0.31
C ASN A 15 -1.14 14.31 0.55
N THR A 16 -1.19 12.99 0.39
CA THR A 16 -0.40 12.04 1.18
C THR A 16 0.99 11.82 0.58
N PHE A 17 1.07 11.49 -0.70
CA PHE A 17 2.30 11.02 -1.33
C PHE A 17 3.03 12.09 -2.15
N ARG A 18 2.45 13.29 -2.31
CA ARG A 18 2.99 14.40 -3.12
C ARG A 18 3.28 14.03 -4.58
N VAL A 19 2.51 13.07 -5.11
CA VAL A 19 2.57 12.62 -6.50
C VAL A 19 1.16 12.52 -7.09
N HIS A 20 1.05 12.80 -8.40
CA HIS A 20 -0.17 12.51 -9.14
C HIS A 20 -0.13 11.06 -9.64
N PRO A 21 -1.19 10.26 -9.39
CA PRO A 21 -1.25 8.90 -9.87
C PRO A 21 -1.43 8.88 -11.40
N LYS A 22 -0.76 7.96 -12.07
CA LYS A 22 -1.00 7.64 -13.48
C LYS A 22 -2.33 6.93 -13.63
N GLN A 23 -2.95 7.05 -14.80
CA GLN A 23 -4.23 6.40 -15.07
C GLN A 23 -4.15 4.87 -14.91
N GLU A 24 -3.05 4.27 -15.35
CA GLU A 24 -2.81 2.83 -15.25
C GLU A 24 -2.61 2.37 -13.79
N GLN A 25 -2.09 3.25 -12.92
CA GLN A 25 -2.02 2.96 -11.48
C GLN A 25 -3.41 2.97 -10.85
N LEU A 26 -4.26 3.94 -11.22
CA LEU A 26 -5.65 4.00 -10.77
C LEU A 26 -6.46 2.78 -11.24
N GLU A 27 -6.21 2.32 -12.47
CA GLU A 27 -6.85 1.10 -12.98
C GLU A 27 -6.51 -0.12 -12.12
N VAL A 28 -5.23 -0.31 -11.78
CA VAL A 28 -4.81 -1.42 -10.90
C VAL A 28 -5.49 -1.31 -9.54
N VAL A 29 -5.47 -0.12 -8.92
CA VAL A 29 -6.09 0.10 -7.59
C VAL A 29 -7.62 -0.12 -7.65
N GLN A 30 -8.26 0.23 -8.76
CA GLN A 30 -9.67 -0.05 -9.00
C GLN A 30 -9.96 -1.55 -9.09
N LYS A 31 -9.12 -2.34 -9.77
CA LYS A 31 -9.25 -3.81 -9.81
C LYS A 31 -9.11 -4.41 -8.41
N LEU A 32 -8.16 -3.91 -7.61
CA LEU A 32 -7.99 -4.33 -6.22
C LEU A 32 -9.23 -3.99 -5.37
N ALA A 33 -9.82 -2.79 -5.55
CA ALA A 33 -11.05 -2.39 -4.85
C ALA A 33 -12.24 -3.31 -5.15
N GLN A 34 -12.29 -3.84 -6.38
CA GLN A 34 -13.25 -4.83 -6.88
C GLN A 34 -12.92 -6.27 -6.48
N GLY A 35 -11.90 -6.48 -5.62
CA GLY A 35 -11.46 -7.81 -5.18
C GLY A 35 -10.96 -8.71 -6.29
N ARG A 36 -10.41 -8.13 -7.36
CA ARG A 36 -9.86 -8.88 -8.49
C ARG A 36 -8.37 -9.09 -8.32
N ASP A 37 -7.92 -10.31 -8.63
CA ASP A 37 -6.51 -10.60 -8.78
C ASP A 37 -5.92 -9.83 -9.98
N CYS A 38 -4.70 -9.31 -9.80
CA CYS A 38 -4.02 -8.51 -10.82
C CYS A 38 -2.55 -8.92 -10.92
N ILE A 39 -2.07 -9.12 -12.17
CA ILE A 39 -0.65 -9.26 -12.49
C ILE A 39 -0.23 -7.98 -13.21
N LEU A 40 0.59 -7.16 -12.55
CA LEU A 40 1.13 -5.92 -13.11
C LEU A 40 2.57 -6.14 -13.60
N VAL A 41 2.79 -6.06 -14.92
CA VAL A 41 4.12 -6.16 -15.53
C VAL A 41 4.58 -4.78 -15.98
N THR A 42 5.55 -4.19 -15.27
CA THR A 42 6.09 -2.86 -15.60
C THR A 42 7.58 -2.75 -15.28
N GLY A 43 8.28 -1.88 -16.00
CA GLY A 43 9.70 -1.58 -15.79
C GLY A 43 10.02 -0.95 -14.43
N THR A 44 11.29 -0.96 -14.04
CA THR A 44 11.78 -0.20 -12.87
C THR A 44 11.49 1.30 -13.05
N GLY A 45 11.33 2.03 -11.94
CA GLY A 45 10.98 3.47 -11.99
C GLY A 45 9.54 3.79 -12.41
N TRP A 46 8.74 2.81 -12.86
CA TRP A 46 7.35 3.06 -13.28
C TRP A 46 6.45 3.62 -12.17
N GLY A 47 6.79 3.38 -10.90
CA GLY A 47 6.01 3.78 -9.73
C GLY A 47 5.13 2.66 -9.17
N LYS A 48 5.57 1.40 -9.28
CA LYS A 48 4.81 0.22 -8.82
C LYS A 48 4.36 0.31 -7.37
N SER A 49 5.17 0.89 -6.49
CA SER A 49 4.82 0.99 -5.06
C SER A 49 3.52 1.72 -4.80
N LEU A 50 3.15 2.69 -5.65
CA LEU A 50 1.92 3.46 -5.44
C LEU A 50 0.67 2.57 -5.50
N VAL A 51 0.66 1.50 -6.30
CA VAL A 51 -0.53 0.65 -6.45
C VAL A 51 -0.84 -0.20 -5.21
N PHE A 52 0.11 -0.34 -4.27
CA PHE A 52 -0.14 -0.95 -2.96
C PHE A 52 -0.05 0.05 -1.79
N PHE A 53 0.50 1.26 -1.99
CA PHE A 53 0.46 2.33 -0.98
C PHE A 53 -0.84 3.12 -1.00
N LEU A 54 -1.37 3.46 -2.18
CA LEU A 54 -2.62 4.21 -2.29
C LEU A 54 -3.81 3.49 -1.62
N PRO A 55 -3.96 2.15 -1.76
CA PRO A 55 -4.89 1.37 -0.94
C PRO A 55 -4.86 1.65 0.56
N LEU A 56 -3.67 1.80 1.17
CA LEU A 56 -3.53 2.04 2.61
C LEU A 56 -4.11 3.40 3.03
N GLU A 57 -4.15 4.36 2.11
CA GLU A 57 -4.76 5.66 2.35
C GLU A 57 -6.26 5.65 2.11
N LEU A 58 -6.72 4.95 1.07
CA LEU A 58 -8.13 4.90 0.70
C LEU A 58 -8.95 3.98 1.61
N TRP A 59 -8.34 2.92 2.14
CA TRP A 59 -9.02 1.85 2.86
C TRP A 59 -8.46 1.72 4.28
N LYS A 60 -8.67 2.77 5.09
CA LYS A 60 -8.14 2.87 6.48
C LYS A 60 -8.55 1.71 7.40
N ASP A 61 -9.65 1.03 7.09
CA ASP A 61 -10.16 -0.13 7.85
C ASP A 61 -9.60 -1.48 7.37
N HIS A 62 -8.61 -1.49 6.46
CA HIS A 62 -8.04 -2.71 5.88
C HIS A 62 -6.54 -2.83 6.16
N ILE A 63 -6.05 -4.07 6.18
CA ILE A 63 -4.62 -4.39 6.28
C ILE A 63 -4.12 -4.88 4.92
N THR A 64 -3.04 -4.29 4.41
CA THR A 64 -2.33 -4.77 3.21
C THR A 64 -1.10 -5.57 3.62
N LEU A 65 -1.03 -6.84 3.20
CA LEU A 65 0.16 -7.67 3.35
C LEU A 65 1.05 -7.56 2.12
N ILE A 66 2.25 -6.99 2.27
CA ILE A 66 3.24 -6.88 1.20
C ILE A 66 4.33 -7.93 1.43
N ILE A 67 4.40 -8.93 0.55
CA ILE A 67 5.43 -9.97 0.60
C ILE A 67 6.58 -9.53 -0.31
N THR A 68 7.78 -9.42 0.26
CA THR A 68 9.01 -9.06 -0.46
C THR A 68 10.13 -10.05 -0.17
N PRO A 69 10.95 -10.44 -1.17
CA PRO A 69 11.99 -11.44 -0.97
C PRO A 69 13.21 -10.92 -0.19
N LEU A 70 13.41 -9.61 -0.10
CA LEU A 70 14.60 -9.02 0.53
C LEU A 70 14.23 -8.21 1.76
N ARG A 71 14.92 -8.48 2.88
CA ARG A 71 14.78 -7.75 4.15
C ARG A 71 14.93 -6.23 3.96
N VAL A 72 15.96 -5.84 3.20
CA VAL A 72 16.27 -4.43 2.90
C VAL A 72 15.11 -3.74 2.18
N LEU A 73 14.46 -4.41 1.23
CA LEU A 73 13.31 -3.82 0.53
C LEU A 73 12.13 -3.61 1.48
N GLY A 74 11.91 -4.53 2.44
CA GLY A 74 10.89 -4.37 3.48
C GLY A 74 11.16 -3.16 4.38
N ASP A 75 12.41 -2.99 4.81
CA ASP A 75 12.84 -1.85 5.63
C ASP A 75 12.67 -0.52 4.87
N GLU A 76 13.00 -0.49 3.57
CA GLU A 76 12.77 0.66 2.71
C GLU A 76 11.28 0.99 2.54
N GLN A 77 10.39 0.00 2.39
CA GLN A 77 8.95 0.26 2.30
C GLN A 77 8.42 0.80 3.63
N GLN A 78 8.80 0.20 4.76
CA GLN A 78 8.39 0.65 6.09
C GLN A 78 8.85 2.08 6.35
N GLY A 79 10.12 2.39 6.05
CA GLY A 79 10.66 3.74 6.16
C GLY A 79 9.89 4.77 5.33
N LYS A 80 9.55 4.44 4.07
CA LYS A 80 8.72 5.31 3.22
C LYS A 80 7.32 5.53 3.81
N LEU A 81 6.64 4.47 4.24
CA LEU A 81 5.31 4.59 4.86
C LEU A 81 5.33 5.46 6.11
N ALA A 82 6.39 5.36 6.93
CA ALA A 82 6.58 6.23 8.08
C ALA A 82 6.67 7.72 7.69
N THR A 83 7.33 8.06 6.57
CA THR A 83 7.35 9.46 6.07
C THR A 83 5.98 10.00 5.66
N TYR A 84 5.03 9.11 5.37
CA TYR A 84 3.64 9.45 5.05
C TYR A 84 2.69 9.36 6.26
N ASN A 85 3.23 9.13 7.47
CA ASN A 85 2.45 8.85 8.68
C ASN A 85 1.50 7.65 8.53
N ILE A 86 1.90 6.65 7.74
CA ILE A 86 1.17 5.39 7.58
C ILE A 86 1.82 4.34 8.48
N HIS A 87 1.06 3.86 9.46
CA HIS A 87 1.51 2.80 10.36
C HIS A 87 1.78 1.51 9.58
N SER A 88 2.97 0.92 9.78
CA SER A 88 3.38 -0.32 9.13
C SER A 88 4.47 -1.05 9.92
N ILE A 89 4.55 -2.36 9.76
CA ILE A 89 5.58 -3.20 10.35
C ILE A 89 6.20 -4.12 9.29
N ASN A 90 7.53 -4.20 9.28
CA ASN A 90 8.26 -5.19 8.51
C ASN A 90 8.50 -6.44 9.36
N VAL A 91 7.67 -7.47 9.19
CA VAL A 91 7.83 -8.75 9.92
C VAL A 91 8.91 -9.58 9.25
N LYS A 92 10.04 -9.74 9.94
CA LYS A 92 11.23 -10.49 9.51
C LYS A 92 11.77 -11.33 10.66
N GLU A 93 12.76 -12.17 10.38
CA GLU A 93 13.42 -13.00 11.39
C GLU A 93 13.76 -12.23 12.67
N GLY A 94 13.40 -12.80 13.82
CA GLY A 94 13.59 -12.19 15.15
C GLY A 94 12.45 -11.28 15.60
N ILE A 95 11.46 -10.99 14.74
CA ILE A 95 10.26 -10.22 15.09
C ILE A 95 9.08 -11.17 15.24
N ALA A 96 8.53 -11.27 16.45
CA ALA A 96 7.31 -12.01 16.74
C ALA A 96 6.20 -11.05 17.13
N VAL A 97 5.13 -10.99 16.33
CA VAL A 97 3.93 -10.19 16.61
C VAL A 97 2.70 -11.08 16.43
N THR A 98 1.82 -11.05 17.43
CA THR A 98 0.53 -11.76 17.40
C THR A 98 -0.46 -11.05 16.48
N VAL A 99 -1.41 -11.80 15.90
CA VAL A 99 -2.47 -11.22 15.07
C VAL A 99 -3.27 -10.15 15.82
N ASP A 100 -3.55 -10.35 17.11
CA ASP A 100 -4.29 -9.36 17.93
C ASP A 100 -3.55 -8.01 18.01
N LYS A 101 -2.22 -8.05 18.17
CA LYS A 101 -1.36 -6.86 18.19
C LYS A 101 -1.29 -6.17 16.83
N LEU A 102 -1.27 -6.93 15.74
CA LEU A 102 -1.33 -6.38 14.38
C LEU A 102 -2.67 -5.69 14.14
N ALA A 103 -3.78 -6.34 14.51
CA ALA A 103 -5.13 -5.82 14.33
C ALA A 103 -5.39 -4.57 15.18
N SER A 104 -4.77 -4.45 16.36
CA SER A 104 -4.89 -3.28 17.22
C SER A 104 -3.86 -2.17 16.91
N GLY A 105 -2.97 -2.36 15.93
CA GLY A 105 -1.89 -1.41 15.63
C GLY A 105 -0.83 -1.28 16.75
N MET A 106 -0.75 -2.25 17.66
CA MET A 106 0.17 -2.23 18.81
C MET A 106 1.42 -3.07 18.52
N TYR A 107 2.33 -2.53 17.71
CA TYR A 107 3.56 -3.21 17.28
C TYR A 107 4.75 -2.26 17.17
#